data_AF-A0AAD7H6P4-F1
#
_entry.id   AF-A0AAD7H6P4-F1
#
_cell.length_a   1.000
_cell.length_b   1.000
_cell.length_c   1.000
_cell.angle_alpha   90.00
_cell.angle_beta   90.00
_cell.angle_gamma   90.00
#
_symmetry.space_group_name_H-M   'P 1'
#
loop_
_entity.id
_entity.type
_entity.pdbx_description
1 polymer ?
#
loop_
_entity_poly.entity_id
_entity_poly.type
_entity_poly.pdbx_seq_one_letter_code
_entity_poly.pdbx_strand_id
1 'polypeptide(L)'
;CFVCERDNNSRDVDVPHTCPLCPPNTPLDPGQGPQVLAHMAAHILFDPKIDRSMQPCGICLSPAPVCEFYLSTTGKTNIVWTRTKCPNSAIHFRYSNAANSTESAPSSNVPVKCTLCVPAAPAPWRYNFLYHLRDAHPTAPEDKYATIWTLGANETTNLKKVWRNITKGVPIPKRREPKQTALVLSEAHNSRLSM
;
A
#
# COMPACT_ATOMS: atom_id res chain seq x y z
N CYS A 1 1.71 -39.52 -19.46
CA CYS A 1 1.43 -39.60 -18.01
C CYS A 1 2.58 -38.99 -17.21
N PHE A 2 2.37 -37.77 -16.73
CA PHE A 2 2.79 -37.28 -15.40
C PHE A 2 1.77 -36.18 -15.09
N VAL A 3 0.70 -36.57 -14.42
CA VAL A 3 -0.29 -35.65 -13.84
C VAL A 3 0.24 -35.37 -12.45
N CYS A 4 0.80 -34.19 -12.22
CA CYS A 4 1.03 -33.73 -10.86
C CYS A 4 -0.34 -33.36 -10.28
N GLU A 5 -0.86 -34.23 -9.43
CA GLU A 5 -1.97 -33.92 -8.54
C GLU A 5 -1.57 -32.67 -7.73
N ARG A 6 -2.29 -31.58 -7.98
CA ARG A 6 -2.11 -30.34 -7.25
C ARG A 6 -2.94 -30.49 -6.00
N ASP A 7 -2.28 -30.75 -4.87
CA ASP A 7 -2.93 -30.70 -3.57
C ASP A 7 -3.70 -29.39 -3.45
N ASN A 8 -4.98 -29.57 -3.18
CA ASN A 8 -6.00 -28.55 -3.14
C ASN A 8 -5.85 -27.76 -1.83
N ASN A 9 -4.71 -27.06 -1.66
CA ASN A 9 -4.60 -26.02 -0.66
C ASN A 9 -5.22 -24.78 -1.30
N SER A 10 -6.44 -24.47 -0.87
CA SER A 10 -7.21 -23.28 -1.19
C SER A 10 -6.30 -22.11 -1.54
N ARG A 11 -6.28 -21.75 -2.83
CA ARG A 11 -5.78 -20.45 -3.26
C ARG A 11 -6.69 -19.44 -2.58
N ASP A 12 -6.23 -18.86 -1.48
CA ASP A 12 -6.84 -17.67 -0.91
C ASP A 12 -6.98 -16.68 -2.06
N VAL A 13 -8.23 -16.43 -2.46
CA VAL A 13 -8.55 -15.37 -3.39
C VAL A 13 -8.07 -14.11 -2.70
N ASP A 14 -7.07 -13.42 -3.25
CA ASP A 14 -6.62 -12.12 -2.74
C ASP A 14 -7.85 -11.24 -2.52
N VAL A 15 -8.27 -11.10 -1.26
CA VAL A 15 -9.46 -10.32 -0.92
C VAL A 15 -9.04 -8.86 -1.07
N PRO A 16 -9.65 -8.10 -1.99
CA PRO A 16 -9.32 -6.69 -2.14
C PRO A 16 -9.41 -5.98 -0.80
N HIS A 17 -8.53 -5.00 -0.58
CA HIS A 17 -8.48 -4.20 0.64
C HIS A 17 -8.14 -5.00 1.90
N THR A 18 -7.33 -6.04 1.79
CA THR A 18 -6.73 -6.74 2.95
C THR A 18 -5.20 -6.84 2.80
N CYS A 19 -4.51 -6.93 3.94
CA CYS A 19 -3.08 -7.25 3.94
C CYS A 19 -2.88 -8.77 3.79
N PRO A 20 -2.09 -9.24 2.79
CA PRO A 20 -1.88 -10.66 2.55
C PRO A 20 -0.92 -11.33 3.56
N LEU A 21 -0.22 -10.55 4.38
CA LEU A 21 0.83 -11.05 5.29
C LEU A 21 0.47 -10.98 6.77
N CYS A 22 -0.63 -10.30 7.12
CA CYS A 22 -1.11 -10.23 8.48
C CYS A 22 -2.18 -11.31 8.74
N PRO A 23 -2.31 -11.81 9.99
CA PRO A 23 -3.37 -12.74 10.36
C PRO A 23 -4.75 -12.29 9.88
N PRO A 24 -5.62 -13.27 9.56
CA PRO A 24 -6.36 -13.27 8.31
C PRO A 24 -7.32 -12.09 8.24
N ASN A 25 -7.18 -11.32 7.15
CA ASN A 25 -8.04 -10.20 6.79
C ASN A 25 -7.83 -8.92 7.60
N THR A 26 -6.58 -8.55 7.93
CA THR A 26 -6.31 -7.18 8.41
C THR A 26 -6.81 -6.19 7.36
N PRO A 27 -7.89 -5.42 7.64
CA PRO A 27 -8.52 -4.59 6.62
C PRO A 27 -7.65 -3.39 6.31
N LEU A 28 -7.57 -3.05 5.03
CA LEU A 28 -6.94 -1.84 4.54
C LEU A 28 -8.03 -0.85 4.18
N ASP A 29 -8.20 0.18 5.01
CA ASP A 29 -9.21 1.22 4.77
C ASP A 29 -8.82 2.07 3.54
N PRO A 30 -9.62 2.07 2.45
CA PRO A 30 -9.34 2.88 1.26
C PRO A 30 -9.31 4.38 1.53
N GLY A 31 -10.00 4.85 2.58
CA GLY A 31 -9.97 6.23 3.04
C GLY A 31 -8.69 6.62 3.80
N GLN A 32 -7.85 5.64 4.14
CA GLN A 32 -6.61 5.82 4.92
C GLN A 32 -5.37 5.41 4.12
N GLY A 33 -5.29 5.85 2.87
CA GLY A 33 -4.15 5.58 1.97
C GLY A 33 -2.77 5.78 2.64
N PRO A 34 -2.49 6.89 3.33
CA PRO A 34 -1.20 7.07 4.02
C PRO A 34 -0.92 6.02 5.11
N GLN A 35 -1.93 5.56 5.84
CA GLN A 35 -1.78 4.51 6.85
C GLN A 35 -1.55 3.15 6.19
N VAL A 36 -2.23 2.86 5.07
CA VAL A 36 -1.98 1.66 4.27
C VAL A 36 -0.55 1.65 3.73
N LEU A 37 -0.07 2.78 3.20
CA LEU A 37 1.33 2.92 2.76
C LEU A 37 2.31 2.67 3.90
N ALA A 38 2.03 3.13 5.12
CA ALA A 38 2.86 2.87 6.28
C ALA A 38 2.86 1.40 6.70
N HIS A 39 1.70 0.74 6.66
CA HIS A 39 1.57 -0.68 6.95
C HIS A 39 2.39 -1.52 5.95
N MET A 40 2.21 -1.29 4.64
CA MET A 40 2.93 -2.01 3.59
C MET A 40 4.42 -1.69 3.58
N ALA A 41 4.79 -0.44 3.81
CA ALA A 41 6.19 -0.03 4.00
C ALA A 41 6.87 -0.81 5.13
N ALA A 42 6.18 -1.02 6.25
CA ALA A 42 6.73 -1.77 7.37
C ALA A 42 7.03 -3.23 6.96
N HIS A 43 6.14 -3.89 6.22
CA HIS A 43 6.43 -5.19 5.63
C HIS A 43 7.64 -5.14 4.68
N ILE A 44 7.63 -4.22 3.70
CA ILE A 44 8.71 -4.10 2.70
C ILE A 44 10.09 -3.91 3.36
N LEU A 45 10.18 -3.15 4.45
CA LEU A 45 11.46 -2.81 5.06
C LEU A 45 11.94 -3.81 6.12
N PHE A 46 11.03 -4.45 6.84
CA PHE A 46 11.37 -5.18 8.07
C PHE A 46 10.86 -6.62 8.13
N ASP A 47 9.99 -7.03 7.21
CA ASP A 47 9.54 -8.41 7.13
C ASP A 47 10.56 -9.26 6.35
N PRO A 48 11.25 -10.23 6.98
CA PRO A 48 12.23 -11.06 6.30
C PRO A 48 11.64 -11.95 5.20
N LYS A 49 10.30 -12.09 5.15
CA LYS A 49 9.62 -12.85 4.09
C LYS A 49 9.46 -12.08 2.79
N ILE A 50 9.68 -10.76 2.80
CA ILE A 50 9.56 -9.94 1.60
C ILE A 50 10.87 -9.92 0.82
N ASP A 51 10.82 -10.46 -0.39
CA ASP A 51 11.86 -10.25 -1.39
C ASP A 51 11.66 -8.91 -2.09
N ARG A 52 12.54 -7.94 -1.81
CA ARG A 52 12.50 -6.61 -2.42
C ARG A 52 13.03 -6.58 -3.85
N SER A 53 13.77 -7.60 -4.29
CA SER A 53 14.26 -7.71 -5.67
C SER A 53 13.11 -7.88 -6.66
N MET A 54 11.99 -8.46 -6.18
CA MET A 54 10.72 -8.57 -6.91
C MET A 54 9.95 -7.24 -7.00
N GLN A 55 10.50 -6.15 -6.45
CA GLN A 55 9.95 -4.80 -6.49
C GLN A 55 8.47 -4.75 -6.06
N PRO A 56 8.12 -5.24 -4.86
CA PRO A 56 6.73 -5.38 -4.41
C PRO A 56 5.98 -4.03 -4.39
N CYS A 57 4.70 -4.07 -4.72
CA CYS A 57 3.82 -2.91 -4.69
C CYS A 57 3.68 -2.32 -3.28
N GLY A 58 3.79 -1.00 -3.15
CA GLY A 58 3.59 -0.29 -1.90
C GLY A 58 2.15 -0.28 -1.34
N ILE A 59 1.18 -0.87 -2.03
CA ILE A 59 -0.23 -0.97 -1.59
C ILE A 59 -0.68 -2.42 -1.36
N CYS A 60 -0.27 -3.36 -2.22
CA CYS A 60 -0.76 -4.75 -2.18
C CYS A 60 0.36 -5.80 -2.11
N LEU A 61 1.63 -5.38 -2.10
CA LEU A 61 2.81 -6.25 -2.05
C LEU A 61 2.99 -7.21 -3.25
N SER A 62 2.06 -7.25 -4.20
CA SER A 62 2.24 -8.00 -5.46
C SER A 62 3.49 -7.51 -6.20
N PRO A 63 4.27 -8.41 -6.82
CA PRO A 63 5.53 -8.07 -7.46
C PRO A 63 5.35 -7.27 -8.75
N ALA A 64 6.39 -6.58 -9.20
CA ALA A 64 6.46 -6.09 -10.58
C ALA A 64 6.75 -7.27 -11.55
N PRO A 65 6.23 -7.27 -12.79
CA PRO A 65 5.34 -6.28 -13.41
C PRO A 65 3.84 -6.56 -13.22
N VAL A 66 3.46 -7.44 -12.26
CA VAL A 66 2.04 -7.76 -12.02
C VAL A 66 1.27 -6.53 -11.52
N CYS A 67 1.92 -5.70 -10.71
CA CYS A 67 1.35 -4.47 -10.18
C CYS A 67 2.18 -3.24 -10.59
N GLU A 68 1.58 -2.35 -11.38
CA GLU A 68 2.28 -1.24 -12.05
C GLU A 68 1.61 0.09 -11.76
N PHE A 69 2.42 1.11 -11.47
CA PHE A 69 1.98 2.49 -11.26
C PHE A 69 2.57 3.40 -12.32
N TYR A 70 1.80 4.38 -12.77
CA TYR A 70 2.24 5.34 -13.77
C TYR A 70 2.14 6.76 -13.20
N LEU A 71 3.13 7.60 -13.49
CA LEU A 71 3.15 8.99 -13.08
C LEU A 71 2.83 9.91 -14.26
N SER A 72 2.31 11.10 -13.96
CA SER A 72 2.09 12.14 -14.96
C SER A 72 3.40 12.51 -15.66
N THR A 73 3.35 12.65 -16.98
CA THR A 73 4.51 13.07 -17.79
C THR A 73 4.64 14.59 -17.89
N THR A 74 3.57 15.32 -17.57
CA THR A 74 3.49 16.79 -17.64
C THR A 74 2.97 17.37 -16.32
N GLY A 75 3.38 18.61 -16.03
CA GLY A 75 2.94 19.35 -14.85
C GLY A 75 3.46 18.79 -13.53
N LYS A 76 2.65 18.93 -12.46
CA LYS A 76 2.98 18.43 -11.11
C LYS A 76 2.93 16.90 -11.09
N THR A 77 3.93 16.28 -10.47
CA THR A 77 3.99 14.82 -10.29
C THR A 77 2.76 14.31 -9.55
N ASN A 78 2.00 13.44 -10.21
CA ASN A 78 0.83 12.77 -9.66
C ASN A 78 0.74 11.34 -10.21
N ILE A 79 0.03 10.47 -9.51
CA ILE A 79 -0.27 9.12 -9.97
C ILE A 79 -1.41 9.18 -10.99
N VAL A 80 -1.24 8.53 -12.13
CA VAL A 80 -2.27 8.32 -13.14
C VAL A 80 -3.04 7.05 -12.78
N TRP A 81 -4.00 7.19 -11.86
CA TRP A 81 -4.78 6.08 -11.31
C TRP A 81 -5.50 5.25 -12.39
N THR A 82 -5.96 5.90 -13.47
CA THR A 82 -6.64 5.23 -14.60
C THR A 82 -5.75 4.27 -15.39
N ARG A 83 -4.43 4.41 -15.31
CA ARG A 83 -3.45 3.53 -15.97
C ARG A 83 -2.82 2.51 -15.02
N THR A 84 -3.02 2.69 -13.71
CA THR A 84 -2.39 1.87 -12.68
C THR A 84 -3.06 0.50 -12.62
N LYS A 85 -2.27 -0.57 -12.54
CA LYS A 85 -2.73 -1.95 -12.41
C LYS A 85 -2.48 -2.40 -10.97
N CYS A 86 -3.45 -2.19 -10.10
CA CYS A 86 -3.38 -2.65 -8.71
C CYS A 86 -4.76 -3.16 -8.29
N PRO A 87 -4.88 -4.36 -7.69
CA PRO A 87 -6.17 -4.86 -7.18
C PRO A 87 -6.73 -3.97 -6.07
N ASN A 88 -5.85 -3.27 -5.35
CA ASN A 88 -6.20 -2.30 -4.31
C ASN A 88 -6.19 -0.86 -4.82
N SER A 89 -6.49 -0.62 -6.11
CA SER A 89 -6.45 0.71 -6.72
C SER A 89 -7.41 1.72 -6.09
N ALA A 90 -8.49 1.28 -5.42
CA ALA A 90 -9.37 2.19 -4.68
C ALA A 90 -8.74 2.82 -3.43
N ILE A 91 -7.57 2.33 -2.99
CA ILE A 91 -6.79 2.95 -1.91
C ILE A 91 -6.02 4.14 -2.48
N HIS A 92 -6.67 5.31 -2.44
CA HIS A 92 -6.12 6.54 -3.00
C HIS A 92 -5.34 7.33 -1.93
N PHE A 93 -4.30 8.02 -2.39
CA PHE A 93 -3.60 9.02 -1.60
C PHE A 93 -3.14 10.18 -2.48
N ARG A 94 -2.94 11.35 -1.88
CA ARG A 94 -2.37 12.51 -2.56
C ARG A 94 -0.85 12.36 -2.62
N TYR A 95 -0.29 12.36 -3.82
CA TYR A 95 1.14 12.14 -4.05
C TYR A 95 2.04 13.06 -3.21
N SER A 96 1.79 14.38 -3.27
CA SER A 96 2.57 15.38 -2.54
C SER A 96 2.57 15.15 -1.02
N ASN A 97 1.46 14.66 -0.47
CA ASN A 97 1.35 14.41 0.96
C ASN A 97 2.08 13.12 1.33
N ALA A 98 1.85 12.06 0.55
CA ALA A 98 2.49 10.76 0.78
C ALA A 98 3.99 10.74 0.47
N ALA A 99 4.50 11.68 -0.33
CA ALA A 99 5.94 11.81 -0.58
C ALA A 99 6.72 12.36 0.64
N ASN A 100 6.02 12.83 1.67
CA ASN A 100 6.61 13.40 2.89
C ASN A 100 6.22 12.56 4.11
N SER A 101 7.22 11.97 4.77
CA SER A 101 6.99 11.21 6.01
C SER A 101 6.69 12.17 7.18
N THR A 102 5.61 11.90 7.91
CA THR A 102 5.22 12.62 9.12
C THR A 102 4.99 11.63 10.26
N GLU A 103 4.73 12.12 11.48
CA GLU A 103 4.42 11.21 12.58
C GLU A 103 3.10 10.44 12.37
N SER A 104 2.07 11.08 11.79
CA SER A 104 0.76 10.47 11.52
C SER A 104 0.69 9.67 10.21
N ALA A 105 1.63 9.92 9.30
CA ALA A 105 1.81 9.19 8.04
C ALA A 105 3.30 8.89 7.82
N PRO A 106 3.84 7.85 8.48
CA PRO A 106 5.29 7.67 8.62
C PRO A 106 5.99 7.11 7.39
N SER A 107 5.31 6.94 6.27
CA SER A 107 5.89 6.39 5.03
C SER A 107 5.96 7.47 3.96
N SER A 108 7.14 7.65 3.37
CA SER A 108 7.33 8.37 2.09
C SER A 108 7.36 7.43 0.88
N ASN A 109 6.92 6.17 1.04
CA ASN A 109 6.94 5.19 -0.04
C ASN A 109 5.88 5.53 -1.08
N VAL A 110 6.31 6.16 -2.18
CA VAL A 110 5.48 6.51 -3.34
C VAL A 110 6.16 6.01 -4.62
N PRO A 111 5.44 5.83 -5.73
CA PRO A 111 6.09 5.62 -7.03
C PRO A 111 6.98 6.81 -7.40
N VAL A 112 8.16 6.55 -7.95
CA VAL A 112 9.15 7.57 -8.34
C VAL A 112 9.51 7.40 -9.80
N LYS A 113 9.61 8.51 -10.52
CA LYS A 113 10.04 8.50 -11.93
C LYS A 113 11.52 8.12 -12.00
N CYS A 114 11.83 7.00 -12.64
CA CYS A 114 13.21 6.69 -13.04
C CYS A 114 13.58 7.50 -14.28
N THR A 115 14.66 8.28 -14.23
CA THR A 115 15.10 9.12 -15.36
C THR A 115 15.87 8.34 -16.43
N LEU A 116 16.24 7.09 -16.14
CA LEU A 116 16.95 6.20 -17.07
C LEU A 116 15.97 5.34 -17.87
N CYS A 117 14.76 5.14 -17.36
CA CYS A 117 13.67 4.50 -18.07
C CYS A 117 13.09 5.40 -19.15
N VAL A 118 12.44 4.80 -20.15
CA VAL A 118 11.65 5.54 -21.13
C VAL A 118 10.51 6.32 -20.43
N PRO A 119 10.12 7.52 -20.92
CA PRO A 119 9.18 8.38 -20.20
C PRO A 119 7.81 7.76 -19.87
N ALA A 120 7.38 6.75 -20.62
CA ALA A 120 6.10 6.06 -20.45
C ALA A 120 6.18 4.79 -19.58
N ALA A 121 7.36 4.44 -19.06
CA ALA A 121 7.56 3.24 -18.25
C ALA A 121 6.81 3.31 -16.91
N PRO A 122 6.47 2.15 -16.31
CA PRO A 122 6.00 2.07 -14.93
C PRO A 122 7.01 2.71 -13.96
N ALA A 123 6.49 3.41 -12.95
CA ALA A 123 7.30 4.03 -11.91
C ALA A 123 7.56 3.03 -10.77
N PRO A 124 8.84 2.69 -10.48
CA PRO A 124 9.17 1.89 -9.31
C PRO A 124 8.82 2.61 -8.00
N TRP A 125 8.52 1.85 -6.96
CA TRP A 125 8.29 2.40 -5.62
C TRP A 125 9.59 2.89 -4.99
N ARG A 126 9.55 4.03 -4.28
CA ARG A 126 10.70 4.68 -3.64
C ARG A 126 11.60 3.70 -2.88
N TYR A 127 11.00 2.87 -2.02
CA TYR A 127 11.78 1.95 -1.19
C TYR A 127 12.38 0.79 -1.98
N ASN A 128 11.86 0.47 -3.17
CA ASN A 128 12.39 -0.58 -4.04
C ASN A 128 13.26 -0.01 -5.17
N PHE A 129 13.49 1.31 -5.20
CA PHE A 129 14.20 1.98 -6.31
C PHE A 129 15.62 1.46 -6.52
N LEU A 130 16.35 1.12 -5.43
CA LEU A 130 17.68 0.52 -5.54
C LEU A 130 17.64 -0.82 -6.31
N TYR A 131 16.66 -1.67 -6.01
CA TYR A 131 16.50 -2.96 -6.68
C TYR A 131 16.12 -2.78 -8.15
N HIS A 132 15.22 -1.84 -8.43
CA HIS A 132 14.92 -1.42 -9.79
C HIS A 132 16.18 -0.97 -10.54
N LEU A 133 17.01 -0.12 -9.92
CA LEU A 133 18.24 0.40 -10.55
C LEU A 133 19.21 -0.74 -10.87
N ARG A 134 19.43 -1.68 -9.95
CA ARG A 134 20.32 -2.84 -10.15
C ARG A 134 19.85 -3.77 -11.26
N ASP A 135 18.53 -3.98 -11.35
CA ASP A 135 17.93 -4.91 -12.30
C ASP A 135 17.80 -4.29 -13.70
N ALA A 136 17.16 -3.12 -13.81
CA ALA A 136 16.87 -2.47 -15.08
C ALA A 136 18.05 -1.64 -15.63
N HIS A 137 18.98 -1.20 -14.77
CA HIS A 137 20.08 -0.31 -15.11
C HIS A 137 21.39 -0.70 -14.41
N PRO A 138 21.91 -1.94 -14.61
CA PRO A 138 23.03 -2.50 -13.83
C PRO A 138 24.34 -1.71 -13.92
N THR A 139 24.51 -0.88 -14.96
CA THR A 139 25.70 -0.04 -15.14
C THR A 139 25.54 1.37 -14.56
N ALA A 140 24.39 1.70 -14.00
CA ALA A 140 24.13 3.03 -13.45
C ALA A 140 24.80 3.21 -12.08
N PRO A 141 25.42 4.37 -11.82
CA PRO A 141 26.08 4.64 -10.53
C PRO A 141 25.03 4.82 -9.42
N GLU A 142 25.01 3.92 -8.43
CA GLU A 142 24.01 3.92 -7.35
C GLU A 142 24.06 5.20 -6.50
N ASP A 143 25.26 5.68 -6.18
CA ASP A 143 25.51 6.88 -5.37
C ASP A 143 24.78 8.11 -5.91
N LYS A 144 24.68 8.25 -7.23
CA LYS A 144 23.95 9.35 -7.90
C LYS A 144 22.46 9.36 -7.57
N TYR A 145 21.87 8.21 -7.26
CA TYR A 145 20.43 8.04 -7.04
C TYR A 145 20.07 7.74 -5.59
N ALA A 146 21.06 7.61 -4.69
CA ALA A 146 20.87 7.15 -3.31
C ALA A 146 19.85 7.96 -2.52
N THR A 147 19.73 9.26 -2.79
CA THR A 147 18.75 10.15 -2.15
C THR A 147 17.30 9.73 -2.38
N ILE A 148 17.02 8.96 -3.45
CA ILE A 148 15.68 8.47 -3.77
C ILE A 148 15.24 7.43 -2.74
N TRP A 149 16.04 6.41 -2.45
CA TRP A 149 15.63 5.32 -1.53
C TRP A 149 16.15 5.47 -0.10
N THR A 150 16.99 6.47 0.18
CA THR A 150 17.46 6.71 1.55
C THR A 150 16.29 7.21 2.40
N LEU A 151 16.08 6.56 3.54
CA LEU A 151 15.07 6.94 4.53
C LEU A 151 15.65 7.90 5.57
N GLY A 152 14.84 8.84 6.03
CA GLY A 152 15.21 9.68 7.17
C GLY A 152 15.22 8.90 8.49
N ALA A 153 15.93 9.40 9.50
CA ALA A 153 15.97 8.79 10.82
C ALA A 153 14.58 8.71 11.48
N ASN A 154 13.78 9.78 11.37
CA ASN A 154 12.42 9.84 11.92
C ASN A 154 11.47 8.86 11.23
N GLU A 155 11.52 8.83 9.90
CA GLU A 155 10.76 7.89 9.06
C GLU A 155 11.06 6.44 9.44
N THR A 156 12.35 6.08 9.49
CA THR A 156 12.81 4.75 9.88
C THR A 156 12.33 4.39 11.30
N THR A 157 12.47 5.33 12.24
CA THR A 157 12.05 5.13 13.63
C THR A 157 10.54 4.88 13.72
N ASN A 158 9.73 5.67 13.03
CA ASN A 158 8.28 5.54 13.07
C ASN A 158 7.79 4.28 12.36
N LEU A 159 8.38 3.91 11.21
CA LEU A 159 8.06 2.64 10.55
C LEU A 159 8.45 1.41 11.38
N LYS A 160 9.54 1.48 12.15
CA LYS A 160 9.85 0.45 13.17
C LYS A 160 8.78 0.37 14.26
N LYS A 161 8.12 1.48 14.63
CA LYS A 161 6.96 1.44 15.56
C LYS A 161 5.79 0.70 14.90
N VAL A 162 5.48 1.02 13.64
CA VAL A 162 4.44 0.34 12.86
C VAL A 162 4.72 -1.17 12.79
N TRP A 163 5.94 -1.57 12.44
CA TRP A 163 6.35 -2.98 12.38
C TRP A 163 6.20 -3.70 13.72
N ARG A 164 6.57 -3.06 14.83
CA ARG A 164 6.36 -3.62 16.18
C ARG A 164 4.88 -3.84 16.49
N ASN A 165 3.98 -2.99 15.99
CA ASN A 165 2.55 -3.15 16.22
C ASN A 165 1.98 -4.32 15.39
N ILE A 166 2.44 -4.46 14.14
CA ILE A 166 2.10 -5.59 13.26
C ILE A 166 2.52 -6.92 13.91
N THR A 167 3.79 -7.02 14.31
CA THR A 167 4.36 -8.27 14.88
C THR A 167 3.79 -8.65 16.24
N LYS A 168 3.37 -7.67 17.06
CA LYS A 168 2.70 -7.92 18.34
C LYS A 168 1.21 -8.28 18.19
N GLY A 169 0.64 -8.17 16.99
CA GLY A 169 -0.80 -8.38 16.78
C GLY A 169 -1.67 -7.41 17.59
N VAL A 170 -1.17 -6.20 17.89
CA VAL A 170 -1.94 -5.23 18.69
C VAL A 170 -3.20 -4.87 17.90
N PRO A 171 -4.41 -5.08 18.46
CA PRO A 171 -5.64 -4.68 17.80
C PRO A 171 -5.58 -3.19 17.47
N ILE A 172 -5.81 -2.84 16.21
CA ILE A 172 -5.97 -1.44 15.81
C ILE A 172 -7.12 -0.87 16.66
N PRO A 173 -6.92 0.21 17.43
CA PRO A 173 -8.00 0.78 18.22
C PRO A 173 -9.13 1.18 17.28
N LYS A 174 -10.31 0.57 17.46
CA LYS A 174 -11.50 0.91 16.67
C LYS A 174 -11.74 2.41 16.79
N ARG A 175 -11.84 3.08 15.65
CA ARG A 175 -12.30 4.48 15.58
C ARG A 175 -13.64 4.52 16.33
N ARG A 176 -13.75 5.38 17.35
CA ARG A 176 -15.03 5.60 18.04
C ARG A 176 -16.04 6.03 16.99
N GLU A 177 -17.05 5.21 16.74
CA GLU A 177 -18.16 5.61 15.89
C GLU A 177 -18.79 6.88 16.48
N PRO A 178 -19.10 7.89 15.66
CA PRO A 178 -19.94 8.99 16.13
C PRO A 178 -21.24 8.38 16.64
N LYS A 179 -21.66 8.74 17.87
CA LYS A 179 -22.94 8.30 18.43
C LYS A 179 -24.02 8.56 17.39
N GLN A 180 -24.60 7.50 16.83
CA GLN A 180 -25.81 7.58 16.05
C GLN A 180 -26.84 8.29 16.92
N THR A 181 -27.19 9.53 16.58
CA THR A 181 -28.38 10.18 17.13
C THR A 181 -29.55 9.31 16.72
N ALA A 182 -30.28 8.80 17.71
CA ALA A 182 -31.47 7.98 17.50
C ALA A 182 -32.36 8.64 16.44
N LEU A 183 -32.67 7.90 15.39
CA LEU A 183 -33.68 8.31 14.42
C LEU A 183 -35.00 8.43 15.18
N VAL A 184 -35.48 9.66 15.33
CA VAL A 184 -36.83 9.93 15.85
C VAL A 184 -37.80 9.46 14.78
N LEU A 185 -38.38 8.29 14.97
CA LEU A 185 -39.52 7.83 14.19
C LEU A 185 -40.69 8.78 14.49
N SER A 186 -41.18 9.49 13.49
CA SER A 186 -42.39 10.31 13.64
C SER A 186 -43.61 9.40 13.84
N GLU A 187 -44.55 9.86 14.66
CA GLU A 187 -45.78 9.16 15.07
C GLU A 187 -46.74 8.77 13.93
N ALA A 188 -46.40 9.05 12.67
CA ALA A 188 -47.28 8.86 11.51
C ALA A 188 -47.44 7.39 11.05
N HIS A 189 -46.86 6.41 11.76
CA HIS A 189 -46.91 4.98 11.39
C HIS A 189 -47.52 4.08 12.47
N ASN A 190 -48.57 4.54 13.16
CA ASN A 190 -49.37 3.68 14.04
C ASN A 190 -50.71 3.34 13.40
N SER A 191 -50.76 2.24 12.64
CA SER A 191 -52.03 1.63 12.22
C SER A 191 -52.63 0.87 13.41
N ARG A 192 -53.35 1.58 14.30
CA ARG A 192 -54.25 0.93 15.24
C ARG A 192 -55.49 0.45 14.47
N LEU A 193 -55.51 -0.83 14.11
CA LEU A 193 -56.75 -1.53 13.79
C LEU A 193 -57.55 -1.67 15.09
N SER A 194 -58.67 -0.96 15.22
CA SER A 194 -59.69 -1.25 16.22
C SER A 194 -60.66 -2.28 15.66
N MET A 195 -60.91 -3.35 16.44
CA MET A 195 -62.08 -4.23 16.30
C MET A 195 -63.39 -3.47 16.53
#